data_AF-A0A660V708-F1
#
_entry.id   AF-A0A660V708-F1
#
_cell.length_a   1.000
_cell.length_b   1.000
_cell.length_c   1.000
_cell.angle_alpha   90.00
_cell.angle_beta   90.00
_cell.angle_gamma   90.00
#
_symmetry.space_group_name_H-M   'P 1'
#
loop_
_entity.id
_entity.type
_entity.pdbx_description
1 polymer ?
#
loop_
_entity_poly.entity_id
_entity_poly.type
_entity_poly.pdbx_seq_one_letter_code
_entity_poly.pdbx_strand_id
1 'polypeptide(L)'
;GAICTTRVISGVGVPQITAIMNAVKVAEKNNVPVIADGGIRHSGDMTKAIASGASSVMLGSLFAGLAESPGQLVIYKGRQFKEYRGMGSIGAMVKGSADRYGQDKSSEQDKLVPEGVEGRVPYRGTLSNYVYQLVGGIRAGMGYCGTPTIDELRKNAKFVRTSAATVNESHPHDILITKESPNYSGHESFEK
;
A
#
# COMPACT_ATOMS: atom_id res chain seq x y z
N GLY A 1 6.62 -1.65 2.16
CA GLY A 1 5.18 -1.69 2.52
C GLY A 1 4.91 -0.89 3.78
N ALA A 2 3.65 -0.60 4.12
CA ALA A 2 3.27 0.32 5.22
C ALA A 2 3.79 -0.09 6.62
N ILE A 3 4.00 -1.39 6.83
CA ILE A 3 4.40 -2.05 8.09
C ILE A 3 5.82 -2.62 8.04
N CYS A 4 6.55 -2.34 6.95
CA CYS A 4 7.85 -2.93 6.67
C CYS A 4 8.96 -1.94 7.01
N THR A 5 9.96 -2.41 7.75
CA THR A 5 11.12 -1.62 8.19
C THR A 5 12.40 -2.04 7.49
N THR A 6 12.36 -2.98 6.53
CA THR A 6 13.51 -3.46 5.74
C THR A 6 14.46 -2.33 5.31
N ARG A 7 13.96 -1.28 4.67
CA ARG A 7 14.82 -0.16 4.21
C ARG A 7 15.56 0.54 5.35
N VAL A 8 14.97 0.60 6.54
CA VAL A 8 15.55 1.24 7.71
C VAL A 8 16.55 0.30 8.39
N ILE A 9 16.20 -0.98 8.52
CA ILE A 9 16.98 -1.97 9.26
C ILE A 9 18.16 -2.49 8.45
N SER A 10 17.95 -2.83 7.17
CA SER A 10 19.00 -3.38 6.30
C SER A 10 19.64 -2.35 5.36
N GLY A 11 19.04 -1.17 5.20
CA GLY A 11 19.48 -0.18 4.22
C GLY A 11 19.14 -0.53 2.77
N VAL A 12 18.49 -1.67 2.52
CA VAL A 12 18.22 -2.17 1.16
C VAL A 12 16.81 -1.79 0.70
N GLY A 13 16.71 -1.23 -0.51
CA GLY A 13 15.45 -1.09 -1.21
C GLY A 13 15.50 -0.17 -2.43
N VAL A 14 14.46 -0.25 -3.26
CA VAL A 14 14.28 0.59 -4.45
C VAL A 14 12.94 1.32 -4.34
N PRO A 15 12.85 2.63 -4.66
CA PRO A 15 11.57 3.34 -4.76
C PRO A 15 10.58 2.63 -5.70
N GLN A 16 9.32 2.50 -5.26
CA GLN A 16 8.40 1.51 -5.84
C GLN A 16 8.09 1.74 -7.32
N ILE A 17 7.88 2.99 -7.75
CA ILE A 17 7.62 3.31 -9.16
C ILE A 17 8.80 2.89 -10.04
N THR A 18 10.03 3.21 -9.62
CA THR A 18 11.25 2.79 -10.32
C THR A 18 11.40 1.26 -10.32
N ALA A 19 11.11 0.61 -9.21
CA ALA A 19 11.17 -0.85 -9.11
C ALA A 19 10.21 -1.53 -10.11
N ILE A 20 8.96 -1.03 -10.19
CA ILE A 20 7.96 -1.52 -11.16
C ILE A 20 8.46 -1.33 -12.58
N MET A 21 8.84 -0.10 -12.97
CA MET A 21 9.29 0.20 -14.33
C MET A 21 10.49 -0.67 -14.75
N ASN A 22 11.44 -0.88 -13.84
CA ASN A 22 12.62 -1.71 -14.11
C ASN A 22 12.25 -3.19 -14.27
N ALA A 23 11.37 -3.72 -13.43
CA ALA A 23 10.91 -5.11 -13.51
C ALA A 23 10.10 -5.37 -14.80
N VAL A 24 9.16 -4.46 -15.11
CA VAL A 24 8.31 -4.52 -16.31
C VAL A 24 9.15 -4.53 -17.58
N LYS A 25 10.19 -3.70 -17.67
CA LYS A 25 11.10 -3.64 -18.84
C LYS A 25 11.72 -5.00 -19.21
N VAL A 26 11.90 -5.89 -18.24
CA VAL A 26 12.41 -7.25 -18.46
C VAL A 26 11.26 -8.24 -18.64
N ALA A 27 10.23 -8.17 -17.80
CA ALA A 27 9.11 -9.10 -17.78
C ALA A 27 8.27 -9.05 -19.07
N GLU A 28 8.05 -7.86 -19.64
CA GLU A 28 7.27 -7.69 -20.87
C GLU A 28 7.89 -8.38 -22.07
N LYS A 29 9.23 -8.44 -22.16
CA LYS A 29 9.93 -9.16 -23.24
C LYS A 29 9.58 -10.65 -23.27
N ASN A 30 9.12 -11.18 -22.13
CA ASN A 30 8.77 -12.58 -21.94
C ASN A 30 7.25 -12.78 -21.76
N ASN A 31 6.44 -11.73 -21.99
CA ASN A 31 4.99 -11.75 -21.74
C ASN A 31 4.61 -12.18 -20.32
N VAL A 32 5.44 -11.83 -19.32
CA VAL A 32 5.19 -12.14 -17.91
C VAL A 32 4.56 -10.92 -17.22
N PRO A 33 3.40 -11.05 -16.56
CA PRO A 33 2.78 -9.93 -15.85
C PRO A 33 3.54 -9.59 -14.56
N VAL A 34 3.52 -8.32 -14.18
CA VAL A 34 4.15 -7.82 -12.94
C VAL A 34 3.07 -7.37 -11.96
N ILE A 35 3.21 -7.80 -10.71
CA ILE A 35 2.36 -7.35 -9.59
C ILE A 35 3.11 -6.26 -8.82
N ALA A 36 2.50 -5.08 -8.69
CA ALA A 36 3.02 -4.02 -7.84
C ALA A 36 2.59 -4.26 -6.38
N ASP A 37 3.51 -4.74 -5.55
CA ASP A 37 3.25 -5.08 -4.15
C ASP A 37 3.78 -4.03 -3.16
N GLY A 38 2.85 -3.41 -2.44
CA GLY A 38 3.14 -2.55 -1.30
C GLY A 38 3.39 -1.08 -1.63
N GLY A 39 3.15 -0.23 -0.62
CA GLY A 39 3.37 1.22 -0.71
C GLY A 39 2.19 2.02 -1.27
N ILE A 40 1.11 1.36 -1.68
CA ILE A 40 -0.13 1.98 -2.15
C ILE A 40 -0.92 2.50 -0.95
N ARG A 41 -1.21 3.80 -0.93
CA ARG A 41 -1.96 4.47 0.14
C ARG A 41 -3.33 4.92 -0.32
N HIS A 42 -3.44 5.32 -1.58
CA HIS A 42 -4.68 5.84 -2.16
C HIS A 42 -4.95 5.17 -3.51
N SER A 43 -6.18 5.24 -4.01
CA SER A 43 -6.55 4.71 -5.33
C SER A 43 -5.70 5.31 -6.46
N GLY A 44 -5.32 6.58 -6.35
CA GLY A 44 -4.39 7.22 -7.29
C GLY A 44 -3.00 6.55 -7.34
N ASP A 45 -2.52 5.98 -6.23
CA ASP A 45 -1.26 5.22 -6.24
C ASP A 45 -1.42 3.88 -7.00
N MET A 46 -2.62 3.27 -6.99
CA MET A 46 -2.91 2.09 -7.83
C MET A 46 -2.86 2.46 -9.31
N THR A 47 -3.48 3.58 -9.69
CA THR A 47 -3.42 4.12 -11.06
C THR A 47 -1.98 4.35 -11.49
N LYS A 48 -1.15 4.98 -10.64
CA LYS A 48 0.27 5.22 -10.93
C LYS A 48 1.05 3.91 -11.06
N ALA A 49 0.79 2.91 -10.23
CA ALA A 49 1.45 1.60 -10.32
C ALA A 49 1.13 0.89 -11.65
N ILE A 50 -0.14 0.90 -12.06
CA ILE A 50 -0.58 0.34 -13.34
C ILE A 50 0.00 1.13 -14.51
N ALA A 51 -0.09 2.46 -14.47
CA ALA A 51 0.52 3.35 -15.47
C ALA A 51 2.05 3.20 -15.57
N SER A 52 2.70 2.67 -14.54
CA SER A 52 4.13 2.33 -14.55
C SER A 52 4.43 0.96 -15.19
N GLY A 53 3.40 0.26 -15.69
CA GLY A 53 3.50 -0.99 -16.43
C GLY A 53 3.03 -2.24 -15.68
N ALA A 54 2.70 -2.15 -14.39
CA ALA A 54 2.19 -3.30 -13.63
C ALA A 54 0.84 -3.78 -14.16
N SER A 55 0.63 -5.09 -14.18
CA SER A 55 -0.63 -5.72 -14.60
C SER A 55 -1.68 -5.70 -13.49
N SER A 56 -1.23 -5.74 -12.24
CA SER A 56 -2.10 -5.71 -11.05
C SER A 56 -1.35 -5.13 -9.85
N VAL A 57 -2.10 -4.89 -8.77
CA VAL A 57 -1.57 -4.37 -7.50
C VAL A 57 -1.90 -5.31 -6.35
N MET A 58 -0.99 -5.43 -5.38
CA MET A 58 -1.23 -6.14 -4.13
C MET A 58 -1.39 -5.15 -2.98
N LEU A 59 -2.46 -5.31 -2.21
CA LEU A 59 -2.87 -4.38 -1.17
C LEU A 59 -2.89 -5.07 0.20
N GLY A 60 -2.14 -4.51 1.15
CA GLY A 60 -2.14 -4.94 2.55
C GLY A 60 -2.94 -3.98 3.43
N SER A 61 -2.35 -2.83 3.76
CA SER A 61 -2.90 -1.86 4.73
C SER A 61 -4.30 -1.36 4.38
N LEU A 62 -4.61 -1.21 3.09
CA LEU A 62 -5.93 -0.78 2.63
C LEU A 62 -7.03 -1.80 2.91
N PHE A 63 -6.70 -3.09 2.98
CA PHE A 63 -7.64 -4.17 3.25
C PHE A 63 -7.61 -4.65 4.71
N ALA A 64 -6.56 -4.31 5.46
CA ALA A 64 -6.40 -4.75 6.84
C ALA A 64 -7.52 -4.29 7.79
N GLY A 65 -8.11 -3.11 7.54
CA GLY A 65 -9.18 -2.54 8.36
C GLY A 65 -10.60 -2.98 7.98
N LEU A 66 -10.77 -3.88 7.01
CA LEU A 66 -12.07 -4.28 6.50
C LEU A 66 -12.72 -5.38 7.35
N ALA A 67 -14.04 -5.47 7.33
CA ALA A 67 -14.82 -6.46 8.08
C ALA A 67 -14.32 -7.88 7.84
N GLU A 68 -14.03 -8.22 6.59
CA GLU A 68 -13.62 -9.54 6.11
C GLU A 68 -12.15 -9.88 6.43
N SER A 69 -11.35 -8.92 6.88
CA SER A 69 -9.95 -9.18 7.24
C SER A 69 -9.86 -10.02 8.54
N PRO A 70 -8.80 -10.83 8.74
CA PRO A 70 -8.72 -11.71 9.90
C PRO A 70 -8.37 -11.01 11.22
N GLY A 71 -7.91 -9.76 11.19
CA GLY A 71 -7.50 -9.03 12.39
C GLY A 71 -8.66 -8.84 13.38
N GLN A 72 -8.37 -8.82 14.68
CA GLN A 72 -9.41 -8.58 15.68
C GLN A 72 -9.86 -7.11 15.66
N LEU A 73 -11.15 -6.88 15.91
CA LEU A 73 -11.71 -5.54 16.09
C LEU A 73 -11.37 -5.05 17.50
N VAL A 74 -10.74 -3.89 17.60
CA VAL A 74 -10.30 -3.27 18.86
C VAL A 74 -10.90 -1.88 18.96
N ILE A 75 -11.48 -1.56 20.12
CA ILE A 75 -11.93 -0.19 20.42
C ILE A 75 -10.78 0.54 21.10
N TYR A 76 -10.39 1.69 20.57
CA TYR A 76 -9.35 2.54 21.14
C TYR A 76 -9.77 4.01 21.06
N LYS A 77 -9.73 4.72 22.19
CA LYS A 77 -10.19 6.13 22.31
C LYS A 77 -11.56 6.37 21.64
N GLY A 78 -12.51 5.45 21.84
CA GLY A 78 -13.86 5.54 21.29
C GLY A 78 -14.00 5.30 19.77
N ARG A 79 -12.92 4.92 19.08
CA ARG A 79 -12.95 4.57 17.64
C ARG A 79 -12.64 3.09 17.43
N GLN A 80 -13.16 2.53 16.34
CA GLN A 80 -12.94 1.14 15.96
C GLN A 80 -11.70 0.99 15.08
N PHE A 81 -10.87 0.00 15.40
CA PHE A 81 -9.65 -0.35 14.69
C PHE A 81 -9.58 -1.87 14.46
N LYS A 82 -8.73 -2.32 13.54
CA LYS A 82 -8.31 -3.72 13.43
C LYS A 82 -6.81 -3.87 13.57
N GLU A 83 -6.38 -4.97 14.15
CA GLU A 83 -4.96 -5.34 14.23
C GLU A 83 -4.36 -5.59 12.84
N TYR A 84 -3.15 -5.09 12.61
CA TYR A 84 -2.40 -5.25 11.37
C TYR A 84 -0.91 -5.33 11.65
N ARG A 85 -0.21 -6.30 11.03
CA ARG A 85 1.21 -6.54 11.33
C ARG A 85 2.05 -6.93 10.12
N GLY A 86 3.33 -6.52 10.20
CA GLY A 86 4.47 -7.00 9.42
C GLY A 86 4.55 -8.51 9.38
N MET A 87 4.76 -9.12 8.21
CA MET A 87 5.22 -10.52 8.19
C MET A 87 6.62 -10.66 8.81
N GLY A 88 7.43 -9.59 8.79
CA GLY A 88 8.72 -9.52 9.49
C GLY A 88 8.63 -9.01 10.93
N SER A 89 7.42 -8.92 11.49
CA SER A 89 7.25 -8.60 12.92
C SER A 89 7.52 -9.83 13.78
N ILE A 90 7.93 -9.62 15.04
CA ILE A 90 8.25 -10.72 15.96
C ILE A 90 7.05 -11.68 16.09
N GLY A 91 5.84 -11.17 16.32
CA GLY A 91 4.66 -12.00 16.50
C GLY A 91 4.22 -12.75 15.23
N ALA A 92 4.64 -12.29 14.04
CA ALA A 92 4.45 -13.03 12.79
C ALA A 92 5.56 -14.07 12.58
N MET A 93 6.82 -13.72 12.83
CA MET A 93 7.97 -14.61 12.62
C MET A 93 7.92 -15.83 13.53
N VAL A 94 7.55 -15.65 14.80
CA VAL A 94 7.31 -16.74 15.77
C VAL A 94 6.24 -17.71 15.29
N LYS A 95 5.29 -17.25 14.47
CA LYS A 95 4.22 -18.08 13.89
C LYS A 95 4.58 -18.66 12.51
N GLY A 96 5.87 -18.67 12.14
CA GLY A 96 6.39 -19.38 10.97
C GLY A 96 6.64 -18.51 9.73
N SER A 97 6.85 -17.21 9.90
CA SER A 97 7.25 -16.34 8.77
C SER A 97 8.73 -15.94 8.78
N ALA A 98 9.52 -16.52 9.68
CA ALA A 98 10.96 -16.29 9.79
C ALA A 98 11.74 -16.71 8.52
N ASP A 99 11.34 -17.82 7.86
CA ASP A 99 11.90 -18.31 6.60
C ASP A 99 11.96 -17.22 5.51
N ARG A 100 10.89 -16.42 5.41
CA ARG A 100 10.78 -15.34 4.41
C ARG A 100 11.88 -14.27 4.54
N TYR A 101 12.52 -14.18 5.71
CA TYR A 101 13.58 -13.25 6.04
C TYR A 101 14.93 -13.95 6.21
N GLY A 102 15.03 -15.25 5.90
CA GLY A 102 16.25 -16.05 6.07
C GLY A 102 16.63 -16.29 7.54
N GLN A 103 15.68 -16.17 8.47
CA GLN A 103 15.92 -16.27 9.92
C GLN A 103 15.42 -17.59 10.53
N ASP A 104 15.17 -18.62 9.72
CA ASP A 104 14.64 -19.91 10.17
C ASP A 104 15.57 -20.68 11.13
N LYS A 105 16.87 -20.36 11.16
CA LYS A 105 17.86 -21.01 12.05
C LYS A 105 17.93 -20.41 13.45
N SER A 106 17.28 -19.27 13.70
CA SER A 106 17.19 -18.65 15.02
C SER A 106 15.91 -19.13 15.71
N SER A 107 16.01 -20.24 16.46
CA SER A 107 14.92 -20.79 17.27
C SER A 107 14.62 -19.99 18.54
N GLU A 108 15.50 -19.06 18.91
CA GLU A 108 15.35 -18.18 20.07
C GLU A 108 14.74 -16.83 19.65
N GLN A 109 13.60 -16.46 20.24
CA GLN A 109 12.91 -15.19 19.99
C GLN A 109 13.84 -13.97 20.11
N ASP A 110 14.77 -14.01 21.06
CA ASP A 110 15.69 -12.90 21.36
C ASP A 110 16.75 -12.66 20.27
N LYS A 111 16.92 -13.59 19.33
CA LYS A 111 17.90 -13.49 18.23
C LYS A 111 17.29 -13.02 16.91
N LEU A 112 15.97 -12.87 16.84
CA LEU A 112 15.30 -12.40 15.63
C LEU A 112 15.53 -10.89 15.43
N VAL A 113 15.85 -10.49 14.20
CA VAL A 113 15.99 -9.08 13.81
C VAL A 113 14.77 -8.70 12.95
N PRO A 114 13.73 -8.08 13.53
CA PRO A 114 12.47 -7.85 12.84
C PRO A 114 12.57 -6.75 11.77
N GLU A 115 12.06 -7.06 10.58
CA GLU A 115 11.92 -6.12 9.46
C GLU A 115 10.46 -5.68 9.23
N GLY A 116 9.64 -5.80 10.28
CA GLY A 116 8.27 -5.28 10.29
C GLY A 116 7.77 -4.94 11.68
N VAL A 117 6.70 -4.15 11.72
CA VAL A 117 6.05 -3.68 12.96
C VAL A 117 4.63 -4.22 13.09
N GLU A 118 4.12 -4.22 14.32
CA GLU A 118 2.73 -4.52 14.63
C GLU A 118 2.01 -3.22 14.99
N GLY A 119 0.76 -3.08 14.54
CA GLY A 119 -0.01 -1.87 14.76
C GLY A 119 -1.50 -2.08 14.55
N ARG A 120 -2.22 -0.96 14.47
CA ARG A 120 -3.67 -0.92 14.29
C ARG A 120 -4.01 -0.01 13.12
N VAL A 121 -5.03 -0.37 12.37
CA VAL A 121 -5.58 0.45 11.28
C VAL A 121 -7.05 0.76 11.57
N PRO A 122 -7.57 1.95 11.20
CA PRO A 122 -8.99 2.27 11.39
C PRO A 122 -9.88 1.22 10.71
N TYR A 123 -11.04 0.94 11.32
CA TYR A 123 -12.07 0.12 10.70
C TYR A 123 -12.66 0.85 9.48
N ARG A 124 -12.77 0.15 8.34
CA ARG A 124 -13.13 0.74 7.03
C ARG A 124 -14.45 0.19 6.46
N GLY A 125 -15.20 -0.59 7.23
CA GLY A 125 -16.43 -1.22 6.76
C GLY A 125 -16.16 -2.45 5.90
N THR A 126 -17.06 -2.74 4.96
CA THR A 126 -17.03 -3.95 4.12
C THR A 126 -16.14 -3.79 2.90
N LEU A 127 -15.56 -4.89 2.43
CA LEU A 127 -14.70 -4.97 1.26
C LEU A 127 -15.39 -4.45 0.00
N SER A 128 -16.65 -4.82 -0.22
CA SER A 128 -17.40 -4.44 -1.43
C SER A 128 -17.43 -2.92 -1.64
N ASN A 129 -17.86 -2.18 -0.61
CA ASN A 129 -17.96 -0.72 -0.66
C ASN A 129 -16.59 -0.07 -0.84
N TYR A 130 -15.57 -0.65 -0.19
CA TYR A 130 -14.22 -0.13 -0.26
C TYR A 130 -13.58 -0.34 -1.63
N VAL A 131 -13.72 -1.53 -2.22
CA VAL A 131 -13.25 -1.84 -3.57
C VAL A 131 -13.95 -0.98 -4.62
N TYR A 132 -15.24 -0.70 -4.46
CA TYR A 132 -15.95 0.22 -5.36
C TYR A 132 -15.26 1.59 -5.45
N GLN A 133 -14.85 2.16 -4.32
CA GLN A 133 -14.10 3.43 -4.29
C GLN A 133 -12.72 3.33 -4.94
N LEU A 134 -12.00 2.23 -4.71
CA LEU A 134 -10.68 2.00 -5.30
C LEU A 134 -10.76 1.89 -6.83
N VAL A 135 -11.70 1.09 -7.33
CA VAL A 135 -11.95 0.92 -8.77
C VAL A 135 -12.45 2.22 -9.39
N GLY A 136 -13.31 2.97 -8.70
CA GLY A 136 -13.74 4.30 -9.13
C GLY A 136 -12.57 5.26 -9.35
N GLY A 137 -11.57 5.25 -8.46
CA GLY A 137 -10.35 6.05 -8.61
C GLY A 137 -9.49 5.63 -9.81
N ILE A 138 -9.37 4.33 -10.09
CA ILE A 138 -8.67 3.84 -11.30
C ILE A 138 -9.41 4.29 -12.56
N ARG A 139 -10.73 4.12 -12.62
CA ARG A 139 -11.55 4.53 -13.77
C ARG A 139 -11.46 6.03 -14.03
N ALA A 140 -11.46 6.85 -12.97
CA ALA A 140 -11.24 8.30 -13.10
C ALA A 140 -9.85 8.60 -13.68
N GLY A 141 -8.79 7.95 -13.16
CA GLY A 141 -7.43 8.10 -13.69
C GLY A 141 -7.30 7.70 -15.16
N MET A 142 -7.89 6.56 -15.54
CA MET A 142 -7.99 6.12 -16.94
C MET A 142 -8.73 7.13 -17.82
N GLY A 143 -9.80 7.73 -17.31
CA GLY A 143 -10.54 8.80 -18.00
C GLY A 143 -9.66 10.02 -18.29
N TYR A 144 -8.91 10.50 -17.30
CA TYR A 144 -7.97 11.62 -17.49
C TYR A 144 -6.82 11.30 -18.43
N CYS A 145 -6.33 10.06 -18.42
CA CYS A 145 -5.27 9.61 -19.33
C CYS A 145 -5.80 9.27 -20.75
N GLY A 146 -7.12 9.22 -20.95
CA GLY A 146 -7.72 8.84 -22.23
C GLY A 146 -7.47 7.37 -22.61
N THR A 147 -7.39 6.47 -21.63
CA THR A 147 -7.03 5.06 -21.85
C THR A 147 -8.23 4.14 -21.54
N PRO A 148 -8.91 3.55 -22.54
CA PRO A 148 -10.10 2.71 -22.32
C PRO A 148 -9.78 1.35 -21.69
N THR A 149 -8.54 0.87 -21.77
CA THR A 149 -8.12 -0.42 -21.23
C THR A 149 -6.94 -0.29 -20.27
N ILE A 150 -6.79 -1.27 -19.37
CA ILE A 150 -5.65 -1.36 -18.45
C ILE A 150 -4.33 -1.47 -19.22
N ASP A 151 -4.33 -2.20 -20.35
CA ASP A 151 -3.15 -2.35 -21.18
C ASP A 151 -2.71 -1.02 -21.82
N GLU A 152 -3.67 -0.21 -22.26
CA GLU A 152 -3.38 1.14 -22.74
C GLU A 152 -2.89 2.07 -21.64
N LEU A 153 -3.46 1.98 -20.42
CA LEU A 153 -2.93 2.73 -19.28
C LEU A 153 -1.45 2.38 -19.01
N ARG A 154 -1.11 1.08 -19.06
CA ARG A 154 0.26 0.58 -18.85
C ARG A 154 1.25 1.07 -19.91
N LYS A 155 0.82 1.17 -21.18
CA LYS A 155 1.69 1.45 -22.33
C LYS A 155 1.77 2.93 -22.70
N ASN A 156 0.68 3.68 -22.52
CA ASN A 156 0.53 5.01 -23.10
C ASN A 156 0.58 6.15 -22.07
N ALA A 157 0.39 5.85 -20.77
CA ALA A 157 0.43 6.88 -19.74
C ALA A 157 1.81 7.53 -19.63
N LYS A 158 1.82 8.82 -19.32
CA LYS A 158 3.04 9.61 -19.13
C LYS A 158 3.05 10.23 -17.73
N PHE A 159 4.23 10.32 -17.16
CA PHE A 159 4.43 10.94 -15.85
C PHE A 159 5.16 12.27 -15.99
N VAL A 160 4.85 13.19 -15.07
CA VAL A 160 5.69 14.35 -14.79
C VAL A 160 6.28 14.17 -13.39
N ARG A 161 7.57 14.46 -13.22
CA ARG A 161 8.19 14.45 -11.91
C ARG A 161 7.84 15.74 -11.19
N THR A 162 7.43 15.62 -9.93
CA THR A 162 7.02 16.75 -9.11
C THR A 162 7.91 16.92 -7.89
N SER A 163 7.87 18.12 -7.29
CA SER A 163 8.56 18.41 -6.03
C SER A 163 7.69 18.05 -4.83
N ALA A 164 8.26 18.14 -3.62
CA ALA A 164 7.48 17.97 -2.39
C ALA A 164 6.39 19.03 -2.23
N ALA A 165 6.60 20.26 -2.73
CA ALA A 165 5.59 21.31 -2.71
C ALA A 165 4.35 20.92 -3.51
N THR A 166 4.53 20.33 -4.69
CA THR A 166 3.41 19.82 -5.50
C THR A 166 2.68 18.65 -4.83
N VAL A 167 3.37 17.84 -4.03
CA VAL A 167 2.68 16.80 -3.25
C VAL A 167 1.75 17.44 -2.23
N ASN A 168 2.21 18.47 -1.51
CA ASN A 168 1.36 19.21 -0.57
C ASN A 168 0.19 19.90 -1.30
N GLU A 169 0.46 20.53 -2.45
CA GLU A 169 -0.55 21.12 -3.34
C GLU A 169 -1.60 20.09 -3.82
N SER A 170 -1.18 18.84 -4.07
CA SER A 170 -2.08 17.79 -4.56
C SER A 170 -3.06 17.28 -3.50
N HIS A 171 -2.76 17.47 -2.22
CA HIS A 171 -3.65 17.11 -1.12
C HIS A 171 -4.52 18.32 -0.75
N PRO A 172 -5.74 18.14 -0.19
CA PRO A 172 -6.48 19.27 0.39
C PRO A 172 -5.60 20.06 1.37
N HIS A 173 -5.43 21.34 1.10
CA HIS A 173 -4.66 22.28 1.91
C HIS A 173 -5.48 23.57 2.13
N ASP A 174 -5.10 24.36 3.14
CA ASP A 174 -5.73 25.63 3.50
C ASP A 174 -7.23 25.57 3.86
N ILE A 175 -7.73 24.39 4.24
CA ILE A 175 -9.11 24.18 4.71
C ILE A 175 -9.16 23.20 5.90
N LEU A 176 -10.25 23.28 6.66
CA LEU A 176 -10.59 22.28 7.69
C LEU A 176 -11.61 21.29 7.12
N ILE A 177 -11.25 20.00 7.10
CA ILE A 177 -12.17 18.94 6.68
C ILE A 177 -13.21 18.72 7.78
N THR A 178 -14.47 19.02 7.48
CA THR A 178 -15.59 18.83 8.43
C THR A 178 -16.28 17.48 8.28
N LYS A 179 -16.09 16.82 7.14
CA LYS A 179 -16.65 15.50 6.83
C LYS A 179 -15.66 14.69 5.99
N GLU A 180 -15.32 13.51 6.47
CA GLU A 180 -14.44 12.59 5.75
C GLU A 180 -15.12 12.05 4.49
N SER A 181 -14.34 11.88 3.42
CA SER A 181 -14.81 11.20 2.21
C SER A 181 -14.45 9.71 2.26
N PRO A 182 -15.22 8.84 1.58
CA PRO A 182 -14.97 7.40 1.58
C PRO A 182 -13.61 6.98 0.98
N ASN A 183 -13.02 7.85 0.15
CA ASN A 183 -11.82 7.60 -0.63
C ASN A 183 -10.62 8.47 -0.21
N TYR A 184 -10.78 9.34 0.78
CA TYR A 184 -9.72 10.20 1.29
C TYR A 184 -9.80 10.33 2.81
N SER A 185 -8.74 9.87 3.49
CA SER A 185 -8.51 10.13 4.90
C SER A 185 -7.22 10.94 5.00
N GLY A 186 -7.32 12.13 5.59
CA GLY A 186 -6.12 12.92 5.90
C GLY A 186 -5.25 12.16 6.89
N HIS A 187 -3.93 12.36 6.81
CA HIS A 187 -3.03 11.94 7.88
C HIS A 187 -3.23 12.86 9.09
N GLU A 188 -4.27 12.62 9.89
CA GLU A 188 -4.25 13.10 11.27
C GLU A 188 -3.35 12.17 12.06
N SER A 189 -2.23 12.70 12.56
CA SER A 189 -1.47 12.04 13.62
C SER A 189 -2.41 11.89 14.82
N PHE A 190 -2.64 10.65 15.26
CA PHE A 190 -3.49 10.31 16.41
C PHE A 190 -2.94 10.82 17.77
N GLU A 191 -1.90 11.66 17.72
CA GLU A 191 -1.30 12.39 18.82
C GLU A 191 -1.71 13.87 18.73
N LYS A 192 -2.89 14.15 19.28
CA LYS A 192 -3.16 15.35 20.08
C LYS A 192 -3.86 14.90 21.35
#